data_AF-A0A2N1ZCW4-F1
#
_entry.id   AF-A0A2N1ZCW4-F1
#
_cell.length_a   1.000
_cell.length_b   1.000
_cell.length_c   1.000
_cell.angle_alpha   90.00
_cell.angle_beta   90.00
_cell.angle_gamma   90.00
#
_symmetry.space_group_name_H-M   'P 1'
#
loop_
_entity.id
_entity.type
_entity.pdbx_description
1 polymer ?
#
loop_
_entity_poly.entity_id
_entity_poly.type
_entity_poly.pdbx_seq_one_letter_code
_entity_poly.pdbx_strand_id
1 'polypeptide(L)'
;MELDEIAIKNSAWAWSKLREARTLEFQVGEESLTDFIVLNIKKWGEGKIAIDTFTRHAESLNGSDWEWWFTGPSGKWLGMRVQAKVLNLKTEKYEHLHHKNKHGFQVDLLISDAKKNGLIPLYCMYSNWEPSRYKTAWECQTHKPTVRHYGTSILAPSVVKNLQSKNENRLSSVIGSLKPMHCIFCCKGFGGRELPDRALNWLGGIGILDEQEYFRTSEQDEYLRSEPPYYVRQMLEGRLETDFIDVHDERLKRVTVFKEIISE
;
A
#
# COMPACT_ATOMS: atom_id res chain seq x y z
N MET A 1 -15.12 -9.14 -13.03
CA MET A 1 -14.49 -7.90 -12.54
C MET A 1 -13.03 -8.21 -12.41
N GLU A 2 -12.18 -7.47 -13.10
CA GLU A 2 -10.73 -7.65 -13.03
C GLU A 2 -10.18 -7.07 -11.70
N LEU A 3 -8.95 -7.43 -11.31
CA LEU A 3 -8.36 -7.03 -10.02
C LEU A 3 -8.27 -5.51 -9.85
N ASP A 4 -7.95 -4.81 -10.93
CA ASP A 4 -7.91 -3.37 -10.99
C ASP A 4 -9.30 -2.74 -10.83
N GLU A 5 -10.34 -3.34 -11.42
CA GLU A 5 -11.72 -2.88 -11.23
C GLU A 5 -12.18 -3.04 -9.78
N ILE A 6 -11.78 -4.12 -9.10
CA ILE A 6 -12.02 -4.32 -7.67
C ILE A 6 -11.32 -3.22 -6.86
N ALA A 7 -10.06 -2.94 -7.16
CA ALA A 7 -9.30 -1.89 -6.50
C ALA A 7 -9.86 -0.47 -6.78
N ILE A 8 -10.35 -0.21 -7.99
CA ILE A 8 -11.05 1.03 -8.35
C ILE A 8 -12.33 1.17 -7.54
N LYS A 9 -13.13 0.10 -7.45
CA LYS A 9 -14.36 0.09 -6.67
C LYS A 9 -14.06 0.37 -5.19
N ASN A 10 -12.95 -0.15 -4.68
CA ASN A 10 -12.51 0.09 -3.30
C ASN A 10 -12.05 1.53 -3.06
N SER A 11 -11.27 2.09 -3.98
CA SER A 11 -10.89 3.49 -3.94
C SER A 11 -12.11 4.42 -3.99
N ALA A 12 -13.08 4.13 -4.87
CA ALA A 12 -14.32 4.89 -4.97
C ALA A 12 -15.19 4.78 -3.70
N TRP A 13 -15.20 3.62 -3.05
CA TRP A 13 -15.84 3.43 -1.75
C TRP A 13 -15.17 4.30 -0.68
N ALA A 14 -13.84 4.26 -0.58
CA ALA A 14 -13.08 5.05 0.39
C ALA A 14 -13.31 6.55 0.19
N TRP A 15 -13.27 7.00 -1.07
CA TRP A 15 -13.58 8.38 -1.44
C TRP A 15 -14.98 8.80 -0.96
N SER A 16 -15.98 7.95 -1.21
CA SER A 16 -17.38 8.24 -0.86
C SER A 16 -17.59 8.26 0.65
N LYS A 17 -16.95 7.34 1.37
CA LYS A 17 -17.03 7.26 2.84
C LYS A 17 -16.35 8.43 3.52
N LEU A 18 -15.17 8.83 3.05
CA LEU A 18 -14.50 10.02 3.54
C LEU A 18 -15.27 11.31 3.20
N ARG A 19 -15.95 11.36 2.04
CA ARG A 19 -16.85 12.48 1.70
C ARG A 19 -18.02 12.56 2.67
N GLU A 20 -18.67 11.44 2.93
CA GLU A 20 -19.77 11.34 3.90
C GLU A 20 -19.31 11.78 5.30
N ALA A 21 -18.17 11.26 5.76
CA ALA A 21 -17.57 11.63 7.04
C ALA A 21 -17.25 13.13 7.11
N ARG A 22 -16.74 13.73 6.03
CA ARG A 22 -16.50 15.17 5.92
C ARG A 22 -17.79 15.97 6.08
N THR A 23 -18.88 15.58 5.41
CA THR A 23 -20.19 16.24 5.52
C THR A 23 -20.78 16.13 6.92
N LEU A 24 -20.52 15.03 7.62
CA LEU A 24 -20.96 14.79 9.00
C LEU A 24 -19.96 15.28 10.06
N GLU A 25 -18.91 15.98 9.64
CA GLU A 25 -17.82 16.48 10.50
C GLU A 25 -17.11 15.42 11.36
N PHE A 26 -17.11 14.16 10.88
CA PHE A 26 -16.53 13.01 11.53
C PHE A 26 -15.15 12.68 10.94
N GLN A 27 -14.19 12.31 11.79
CA GLN A 27 -12.88 11.84 11.35
C GLN A 27 -12.82 10.32 11.46
N VAL A 28 -12.77 9.64 10.32
CA VAL A 28 -12.58 8.19 10.28
C VAL A 28 -11.14 7.85 10.67
N GLY A 29 -10.97 6.83 11.51
CA GLY A 29 -9.67 6.29 11.90
C GLY A 29 -8.98 5.54 10.76
N GLU A 30 -7.65 5.57 10.79
CA GLU A 30 -6.78 4.91 9.80
C GLU A 30 -6.95 3.38 9.79
N GLU A 31 -6.97 2.76 10.98
CA GLU A 31 -7.13 1.31 11.13
C GLU A 31 -8.48 0.85 10.60
N SER A 32 -9.56 1.56 10.94
CA SER A 32 -10.91 1.23 10.47
C SER A 32 -11.03 1.28 8.94
N LEU A 33 -10.46 2.32 8.29
CA LEU A 33 -10.44 2.36 6.83
C LEU A 33 -9.67 1.18 6.26
N THR A 34 -8.48 0.90 6.79
CA THR A 34 -7.66 -0.23 6.35
C THR A 34 -8.42 -1.56 6.43
N ASP A 35 -9.15 -1.80 7.52
CA ASP A 35 -9.98 -3.00 7.72
C ASP A 35 -11.06 -3.12 6.65
N PHE A 36 -11.79 -2.03 6.39
CA PHE A 36 -12.83 -2.04 5.37
C PHE A 36 -12.27 -2.16 3.96
N ILE A 37 -11.11 -1.57 3.66
CA ILE A 37 -10.44 -1.77 2.38
C ILE A 37 -10.18 -3.26 2.19
N VAL A 38 -9.50 -3.92 3.14
CA VAL A 38 -9.20 -5.35 3.05
C VAL A 38 -10.47 -6.19 2.90
N LEU A 39 -11.48 -5.93 3.73
CA LEU A 39 -12.78 -6.61 3.66
C LEU A 39 -13.43 -6.47 2.28
N ASN A 40 -13.39 -5.27 1.70
CA ASN A 40 -13.96 -4.99 0.39
C ASN A 40 -13.20 -5.71 -0.74
N ILE A 41 -11.86 -5.76 -0.69
CA ILE A 41 -11.09 -6.51 -1.69
C ILE A 41 -11.43 -8.01 -1.57
N LYS A 42 -11.48 -8.54 -0.34
CA LYS A 42 -11.84 -9.96 -0.11
C LYS A 42 -13.25 -10.28 -0.60
N LYS A 43 -14.22 -9.40 -0.34
CA LYS A 43 -15.62 -9.55 -0.74
C LYS A 43 -15.82 -9.48 -2.26
N TRP A 44 -15.13 -8.57 -2.95
CA TRP A 44 -15.33 -8.37 -4.38
C TRP A 44 -14.35 -9.14 -5.27
N GLY A 45 -13.26 -9.62 -4.68
CA GLY A 45 -12.22 -10.40 -5.32
C GLY A 45 -12.43 -11.91 -5.30
N GLU A 46 -13.51 -12.40 -4.71
CA GLU A 46 -13.84 -13.82 -4.67
C GLU A 46 -13.79 -14.44 -6.08
N GLY A 47 -13.05 -15.54 -6.22
CA GLY A 47 -12.83 -16.24 -7.49
C GLY A 47 -11.78 -15.62 -8.43
N LYS A 48 -11.21 -14.46 -8.09
CA LYS A 48 -10.16 -13.78 -8.90
C LYS A 48 -8.87 -13.57 -8.12
N ILE A 49 -8.99 -13.30 -6.83
CA ILE A 49 -7.89 -13.12 -5.91
C ILE A 49 -8.20 -13.78 -4.58
N ALA A 50 -7.32 -14.66 -4.13
CA ALA A 50 -7.37 -15.16 -2.76
C ALA A 50 -6.66 -14.15 -1.86
N ILE A 51 -7.33 -13.79 -0.76
CA ILE A 51 -6.85 -12.82 0.22
C ILE A 51 -6.86 -13.43 1.62
N ASP A 52 -5.66 -13.68 2.10
CA ASP A 52 -5.38 -14.15 3.45
C ASP A 52 -4.79 -13.00 4.25
N THR A 53 -5.45 -12.67 5.37
CA THR A 53 -5.04 -11.56 6.23
C THR A 53 -4.84 -12.06 7.65
N PHE A 54 -3.67 -11.78 8.19
CA PHE A 54 -3.26 -12.21 9.52
C PHE A 54 -3.00 -10.97 10.38
N THR A 55 -3.71 -10.84 11.49
CA THR A 55 -3.46 -9.81 12.50
C THR A 55 -2.43 -10.32 13.50
N ARG A 56 -1.40 -9.53 13.76
CA ARG A 56 -0.39 -9.80 14.80
C ARG A 56 -0.58 -8.78 15.92
N HIS A 57 -0.40 -9.21 17.16
CA HIS A 57 -0.31 -8.29 18.30
C HIS A 57 1.05 -7.57 18.23
N ALA A 58 1.09 -6.36 17.69
CA ALA A 58 2.32 -5.59 17.54
C ALA A 58 2.49 -4.57 18.65
N GLU A 59 3.64 -4.58 19.31
CA GLU A 59 4.16 -3.42 20.04
C GLU A 59 4.82 -2.46 19.02
N SER A 60 4.54 -1.15 19.12
CA SER A 60 4.88 -0.09 18.16
C SER A 60 6.39 0.07 17.85
N LEU A 61 6.96 -0.80 16.99
CA LEU A 61 8.41 -0.86 16.74
C LEU A 61 8.83 -0.46 15.31
N ASN A 62 8.04 -0.74 14.26
CA ASN A 62 8.56 -0.69 12.87
C ASN A 62 8.06 0.47 11.99
N GLY A 63 7.05 1.22 12.44
CA GLY A 63 6.48 2.31 11.66
C GLY A 63 5.84 1.88 10.33
N SER A 64 5.43 0.61 10.20
CA SER A 64 4.63 0.05 9.09
C SER A 64 3.38 -0.60 9.68
N ASP A 65 2.21 -0.30 9.14
CA ASP A 65 0.95 -0.92 9.59
C ASP A 65 0.62 -2.21 8.85
N TRP A 66 1.11 -2.36 7.61
CA TRP A 66 0.62 -3.37 6.71
C TRP A 66 1.74 -3.93 5.83
N GLU A 67 1.83 -5.25 5.70
CA GLU A 67 2.66 -5.92 4.71
C GLU A 67 1.81 -6.53 3.61
N TRP A 68 2.21 -6.31 2.35
CA TRP A 68 1.58 -6.91 1.18
C TRP A 68 2.51 -7.92 0.54
N TRP A 69 1.97 -9.09 0.22
CA TRP A 69 2.62 -10.07 -0.63
C TRP A 69 1.77 -10.30 -1.86
N PHE A 70 2.35 -10.14 -3.04
CA PHE A 70 1.71 -10.48 -4.30
C PHE A 70 2.28 -11.78 -4.81
N THR A 71 1.43 -12.67 -5.30
CA THR A 71 1.83 -13.90 -5.97
C THR A 71 0.89 -14.25 -7.11
N GLY A 72 1.37 -15.06 -8.05
CA GLY A 72 0.64 -15.48 -9.23
C GLY A 72 0.94 -16.93 -9.61
N PRO A 73 0.44 -17.38 -10.77
CA PRO A 73 0.54 -18.77 -11.19
C PRO A 73 1.96 -19.29 -11.40
N SER A 74 2.92 -18.40 -11.67
CA SER A 74 4.33 -18.78 -11.81
C SER A 74 5.00 -19.15 -10.48
N GLY A 75 4.35 -18.82 -9.35
CA GLY A 75 4.91 -19.01 -8.02
C GLY A 75 5.90 -17.93 -7.60
N LYS A 76 6.07 -16.85 -8.38
CA LYS A 76 6.86 -15.68 -7.95
C LYS A 76 6.15 -14.91 -6.84
N TRP A 77 6.95 -14.20 -6.05
CA TRP A 77 6.51 -13.39 -4.91
C TRP A 77 7.12 -12.00 -4.95
N LEU A 78 6.29 -10.99 -4.67
CA LEU A 78 6.72 -9.62 -4.47
C LEU A 78 6.20 -9.11 -3.12
N GLY A 79 7.10 -8.57 -2.30
CA GLY A 79 6.78 -8.08 -0.96
C GLY A 79 6.87 -6.57 -0.83
N MET A 80 5.93 -5.98 -0.10
CA MET A 80 5.90 -4.54 0.18
C MET A 80 5.64 -4.26 1.66
N ARG A 81 6.30 -3.24 2.20
CA ARG A 81 6.00 -2.63 3.51
C ARG A 81 5.18 -1.39 3.29
N VAL A 82 4.01 -1.33 3.91
CA VAL A 82 3.02 -0.28 3.68
C VAL A 82 2.65 0.40 4.99
N GLN A 83 2.86 1.71 5.03
CA GLN A 83 2.37 2.57 6.10
C GLN A 83 1.07 3.26 5.64
N ALA A 84 -0.03 3.07 6.37
CA ALA A 84 -1.27 3.77 6.06
C ALA A 84 -1.22 5.20 6.61
N LYS A 85 -1.89 6.15 5.95
CA LYS A 85 -2.18 7.50 6.46
C LYS A 85 -3.52 8.00 5.98
N VAL A 86 -4.36 8.48 6.90
CA VAL A 86 -5.63 9.13 6.58
C VAL A 86 -5.52 10.66 6.61
N LEU A 87 -6.15 11.32 5.63
CA LEU A 87 -6.27 12.78 5.62
C LEU A 87 -7.20 13.25 6.74
N ASN A 88 -6.78 14.25 7.51
CA ASN A 88 -7.69 14.98 8.38
C ASN A 88 -8.62 15.84 7.51
N LEU A 89 -9.92 15.54 7.57
CA LEU A 89 -10.90 16.11 6.66
C LEU A 89 -11.19 17.59 6.93
N LYS A 90 -10.92 18.07 8.15
CA LYS A 90 -11.10 19.47 8.57
C LYS A 90 -9.89 20.33 8.25
N THR A 91 -8.68 19.84 8.55
CA THR A 91 -7.43 20.61 8.37
C THR A 91 -6.80 20.42 6.99
N GLU A 92 -7.23 19.39 6.25
CA GLU A 92 -6.64 18.91 5.00
C GLU A 92 -5.13 18.63 5.14
N LYS A 93 -4.77 18.02 6.28
CA LYS A 93 -3.41 17.59 6.60
C LYS A 93 -3.36 16.11 6.90
N TYR A 94 -2.25 15.48 6.56
CA TYR A 94 -1.88 14.18 7.10
C TYR A 94 -1.14 14.40 8.43
N GLU A 95 -1.90 14.56 9.51
CA GLU A 95 -1.37 14.99 10.83
C GLU A 95 -0.23 14.09 11.33
N HIS A 96 -0.27 12.80 10.99
CA HIS A 96 0.73 11.82 11.40
C HIS A 96 1.71 11.42 10.28
N LEU A 97 1.84 12.23 9.22
CA LEU A 97 2.76 11.93 8.11
C LEU A 97 4.22 11.84 8.59
N HIS A 98 4.63 12.73 9.48
CA HIS A 98 6.00 12.80 10.03
C HIS A 98 6.09 12.22 11.45
N HIS A 99 5.22 11.26 11.78
CA HIS A 99 5.17 10.70 13.13
C HIS A 99 6.53 10.11 13.56
N LYS A 100 6.87 10.32 14.83
CA LYS A 100 8.10 9.87 15.47
C LYS A 100 7.76 9.09 16.72
N ASN A 101 8.43 7.95 16.90
CA ASN A 101 8.37 7.16 18.14
C ASN A 101 9.74 7.18 18.85
N LYS A 102 9.89 6.38 19.92
CA LYS A 102 11.14 6.27 20.68
C LYS A 102 12.33 5.74 19.86
N HIS A 103 12.09 5.13 18.71
CA HIS A 103 13.08 4.54 17.82
C HIS A 103 13.44 5.41 16.62
N GLY A 104 12.70 6.50 16.36
CA GLY A 104 12.97 7.40 15.25
C GLY A 104 11.70 7.79 14.48
N PHE A 105 11.89 8.38 13.30
CA PHE A 105 10.78 8.71 12.42
C PHE A 105 10.25 7.46 11.73
N GLN A 106 8.92 7.34 11.61
CA GLN A 106 8.29 6.18 10.98
C GLN A 106 8.77 5.95 9.54
N VAL A 107 9.02 7.01 8.77
CA VAL A 107 9.51 6.90 7.40
C VAL A 107 10.89 6.24 7.32
N ASP A 108 11.79 6.53 8.27
CA ASP A 108 13.12 5.94 8.32
C ASP A 108 13.06 4.47 8.74
N LEU A 109 12.23 4.16 9.73
CA LEU A 109 11.99 2.79 10.19
C LEU A 109 11.38 1.94 9.08
N LEU A 110 10.38 2.47 8.36
CA LEU A 110 9.75 1.82 7.21
C LEU A 110 10.77 1.48 6.13
N ILE A 111 11.60 2.45 5.71
CA ILE A 111 12.61 2.24 4.67
C ILE A 111 13.68 1.25 5.12
N SER A 112 14.19 1.40 6.36
CA SER A 112 15.23 0.52 6.89
C SER A 112 14.74 -0.92 7.03
N ASP A 113 13.52 -1.11 7.52
CA ASP A 113 12.94 -2.44 7.66
C ASP A 113 12.64 -3.09 6.31
N ALA A 114 12.08 -2.33 5.37
CA ALA A 114 11.84 -2.81 4.02
C ALA A 114 13.14 -3.24 3.35
N LYS A 115 14.20 -2.42 3.44
CA LYS A 115 15.52 -2.75 2.90
C LYS A 115 16.12 -4.01 3.53
N LYS A 116 16.08 -4.11 4.88
CA LYS A 116 16.61 -5.27 5.60
C LYS A 116 15.93 -6.57 5.14
N ASN A 117 14.64 -6.50 4.88
CA ASN A 117 13.84 -7.66 4.51
C ASN A 117 13.70 -7.84 2.99
N GLY A 118 14.34 -7.02 2.15
CA GLY A 118 14.20 -7.06 0.69
C GLY A 118 12.76 -6.80 0.19
N LEU A 119 12.08 -5.84 0.79
CA LEU A 119 10.70 -5.42 0.51
C LEU A 119 10.68 -3.99 -0.03
N ILE A 120 9.59 -3.62 -0.70
CA ILE A 120 9.42 -2.26 -1.23
C ILE A 120 8.64 -1.40 -0.21
N PRO A 121 9.20 -0.28 0.30
CA PRO A 121 8.50 0.60 1.23
C PRO A 121 7.55 1.54 0.49
N LEU A 122 6.31 1.66 0.97
CA LEU A 122 5.26 2.49 0.39
C LEU A 122 4.38 3.13 1.48
N TYR A 123 3.70 4.21 1.11
CA TYR A 123 2.59 4.74 1.88
C TYR A 123 1.26 4.48 1.16
N CYS A 124 0.24 4.05 1.91
CA CYS A 124 -1.15 3.99 1.45
C CYS A 124 -1.93 5.17 2.04
N MET A 125 -2.32 6.10 1.17
CA MET A 125 -2.93 7.37 1.54
C MET A 125 -4.45 7.32 1.32
N TYR A 126 -5.22 7.58 2.37
CA TYR A 126 -6.67 7.70 2.29
C TYR A 126 -7.09 9.16 2.20
N SER A 127 -7.70 9.53 1.06
CA SER A 127 -7.91 10.93 0.71
C SER A 127 -9.34 11.22 0.29
N ASN A 128 -9.83 12.39 0.69
CA ASN A 128 -10.99 13.02 0.07
C ASN A 128 -10.76 14.54 0.07
N TRP A 129 -11.09 15.19 -1.04
CA TRP A 129 -11.05 16.64 -1.15
C TRP A 129 -12.18 17.15 -2.03
N GLU A 130 -12.37 18.47 -2.01
CA GLU A 130 -13.32 19.12 -2.90
C GLU A 130 -12.69 19.24 -4.31
N PRO A 131 -13.24 18.55 -5.34
CA PRO A 131 -12.58 18.41 -6.65
C PRO A 131 -12.19 19.72 -7.33
N SER A 132 -12.91 20.81 -7.05
CA SER A 132 -12.61 22.14 -7.60
C SER A 132 -11.33 22.78 -7.04
N ARG A 133 -10.81 22.32 -5.89
CA ARG A 133 -9.69 22.96 -5.18
C ARG A 133 -8.31 22.49 -5.64
N TYR A 134 -8.21 21.25 -6.12
CA TYR A 134 -6.91 20.65 -6.44
C TYR A 134 -6.97 19.84 -7.73
N LYS A 135 -5.87 19.88 -8.48
CA LYS A 135 -5.66 19.04 -9.67
C LYS A 135 -4.64 17.95 -9.34
N THR A 136 -4.94 16.73 -9.78
CA THR A 136 -4.04 15.59 -9.64
C THR A 136 -3.26 15.36 -10.93
N ALA A 137 -2.01 14.91 -10.82
CA ALA A 137 -1.28 14.38 -11.96
C ALA A 137 -1.86 13.00 -12.32
N TRP A 138 -2.48 12.89 -13.51
CA TRP A 138 -3.05 11.65 -14.00
C TRP A 138 -2.11 11.00 -15.02
N GLU A 139 -1.59 9.83 -14.67
CA GLU A 139 -0.61 9.10 -15.49
C GLU A 139 -1.06 7.66 -15.81
N CYS A 140 -2.23 7.24 -15.31
CA CYS A 140 -2.74 5.91 -15.62
C CYS A 140 -3.17 5.85 -17.10
N GLN A 141 -2.59 4.89 -17.81
CA GLN A 141 -2.82 4.67 -19.24
C GLN A 141 -3.99 3.73 -19.53
N THR A 142 -4.56 3.08 -18.50
CA THR A 142 -5.64 2.09 -18.67
C THR A 142 -7.03 2.70 -18.42
N HIS A 143 -7.15 3.56 -17.41
CA HIS A 143 -8.44 4.09 -16.97
C HIS A 143 -8.55 5.60 -17.19
N LYS A 144 -9.79 6.11 -17.29
CA LYS A 144 -10.04 7.56 -17.39
C LYS A 144 -9.81 8.25 -16.04
N PRO A 145 -9.36 9.52 -16.03
CA PRO A 145 -9.17 10.27 -14.81
C PRO A 145 -10.48 10.47 -14.04
N THR A 146 -10.44 10.20 -12.73
CA THR A 146 -11.49 10.60 -11.79
C THR A 146 -10.90 10.74 -10.40
N VAL A 147 -11.36 11.75 -9.65
CA VAL A 147 -10.95 11.98 -8.26
C VAL A 147 -11.23 10.77 -7.37
N ARG A 148 -12.25 9.97 -7.70
CA ARG A 148 -12.61 8.76 -6.93
C ARG A 148 -11.51 7.71 -6.93
N HIS A 149 -10.61 7.73 -7.92
CA HIS A 149 -9.47 6.82 -7.96
C HIS A 149 -8.42 7.11 -6.88
N TYR A 150 -8.46 8.29 -6.26
CA TYR A 150 -7.54 8.72 -5.22
C TYR A 150 -8.07 8.52 -3.80
N GLY A 151 -9.26 7.93 -3.63
CA GLY A 151 -9.77 7.54 -2.31
C GLY A 151 -8.76 6.66 -1.56
N THR A 152 -8.08 5.78 -2.29
CA THR A 152 -6.86 5.08 -1.90
C THR A 152 -5.74 5.39 -2.90
N SER A 153 -4.62 5.92 -2.43
CA SER A 153 -3.46 6.28 -3.26
C SER A 153 -2.16 5.71 -2.68
N ILE A 154 -1.13 5.62 -3.50
CA ILE A 154 0.24 5.30 -3.13
C ILE A 154 1.08 6.57 -3.14
N LEU A 155 1.98 6.67 -2.18
CA LEU A 155 2.96 7.74 -2.07
C LEU A 155 4.35 7.14 -1.78
N ALA A 156 5.36 7.67 -2.46
CA ALA A 156 6.74 7.23 -2.27
C ALA A 156 7.31 7.74 -0.93
N PRO A 157 8.08 6.93 -0.19
CA PRO A 157 8.75 7.37 1.04
C PRO A 157 9.75 8.52 0.83
N SER A 158 10.38 8.61 -0.35
CA SER A 158 11.24 9.73 -0.78
C SER A 158 10.51 11.08 -0.68
N VAL A 159 9.27 11.13 -1.17
CA VAL A 159 8.41 12.31 -1.10
C VAL A 159 8.10 12.66 0.36
N VAL A 160 7.80 11.66 1.20
CA VAL A 160 7.57 11.90 2.63
C VAL A 160 8.80 12.47 3.33
N LYS A 161 10.02 12.00 3.01
CA LYS A 161 11.26 12.58 3.53
C LYS A 161 11.47 14.03 3.10
N ASN A 162 11.18 14.34 1.83
CA ASN A 162 11.27 15.70 1.30
C ASN A 162 10.26 16.64 1.99
N LEU A 163 9.04 16.18 2.18
CA LEU A 163 8.00 16.91 2.90
C LEU A 163 8.37 17.11 4.38
N GLN A 164 8.99 16.10 5.00
CA GLN A 164 9.48 16.16 6.37
C GLN A 164 10.56 17.22 6.55
N SER A 165 11.54 17.32 5.64
CA SER A 165 12.59 18.35 5.72
C SER A 165 12.04 19.77 5.57
N LYS A 166 10.89 19.91 4.93
CA LYS A 166 10.14 21.18 4.77
C LYS A 166 9.07 21.39 5.85
N ASN A 167 8.90 20.44 6.77
CA ASN A 167 7.82 20.41 7.76
C ASN A 167 6.41 20.62 7.16
N GLU A 168 6.15 19.97 6.03
CA GLU A 168 4.90 20.11 5.28
C GLU A 168 4.10 18.81 5.27
N ASN A 169 2.81 18.88 5.61
CA ASN A 169 1.93 17.71 5.66
C ASN A 169 0.52 17.96 5.09
N ARG A 170 0.30 19.11 4.46
CA ARG A 170 -0.97 19.48 3.82
C ARG A 170 -1.16 18.72 2.52
N LEU A 171 -2.42 18.43 2.21
CA LEU A 171 -2.82 17.81 0.95
C LEU A 171 -2.29 18.59 -0.26
N SER A 172 -2.30 19.92 -0.22
CA SER A 172 -1.80 20.78 -1.31
C SER A 172 -0.38 20.43 -1.75
N SER A 173 0.45 19.96 -0.82
CA SER A 173 1.86 19.67 -1.04
C SER A 173 2.12 18.18 -1.32
N VAL A 174 1.13 17.32 -1.05
CA VAL A 174 1.18 15.87 -1.27
C VAL A 174 0.50 15.47 -2.59
N ILE A 175 -0.57 16.18 -2.99
CA ILE A 175 -1.52 15.71 -4.01
C ILE A 175 -0.89 15.47 -5.38
N GLY A 176 0.13 16.26 -5.77
CA GLY A 176 0.83 16.10 -7.04
C GLY A 176 1.63 14.80 -7.13
N SER A 177 1.99 14.21 -5.99
CA SER A 177 2.78 12.98 -5.90
C SER A 177 1.94 11.73 -5.62
N LEU A 178 0.62 11.88 -5.38
CA LEU A 178 -0.26 10.74 -5.17
C LEU A 178 -0.46 9.98 -6.48
N LYS A 179 -0.34 8.65 -6.41
CA LYS A 179 -0.63 7.74 -7.53
C LYS A 179 -1.80 6.83 -7.15
N PRO A 180 -2.84 6.63 -7.96
CA PRO A 180 -3.95 5.76 -7.59
C PRO A 180 -3.51 4.33 -7.25
N MET A 181 -3.97 3.79 -6.11
CA MET A 181 -3.55 2.46 -5.63
C MET A 181 -3.94 1.33 -6.59
N HIS A 182 -5.07 1.47 -7.29
CA HIS A 182 -5.54 0.45 -8.23
C HIS A 182 -4.56 0.14 -9.36
N CYS A 183 -3.64 1.07 -9.65
CA CYS A 183 -2.63 0.88 -10.68
C CYS A 183 -1.64 -0.26 -10.35
N ILE A 184 -1.43 -0.60 -9.06
CA ILE A 184 -0.64 -1.77 -8.66
C ILE A 184 -1.22 -3.07 -9.23
N PHE A 185 -2.54 -3.14 -9.35
CA PHE A 185 -3.27 -4.31 -9.86
C PHE A 185 -3.49 -4.25 -11.38
N CYS A 186 -3.07 -3.17 -12.04
CA CYS A 186 -3.49 -2.78 -13.38
C CYS A 186 -2.30 -2.47 -14.28
N CYS A 187 -1.86 -3.39 -15.16
CA CYS A 187 -0.85 -2.97 -16.15
C CYS A 187 -1.00 -3.65 -17.52
N LYS A 188 -1.82 -3.07 -18.40
CA LYS A 188 -1.60 -3.18 -19.86
C LYS A 188 -0.48 -2.24 -20.35
N GLY A 189 -0.12 -1.19 -19.61
CA GLY A 189 0.84 -0.16 -20.03
C GLY A 189 2.28 -0.31 -19.54
N PHE A 190 2.50 -1.04 -18.43
CA PHE A 190 3.85 -1.29 -17.87
C PHE A 190 4.31 -2.75 -18.04
N GLY A 191 3.53 -3.58 -18.76
CA GLY A 191 3.81 -4.99 -18.98
C GLY A 191 3.65 -5.87 -17.72
N GLY A 192 4.14 -7.10 -17.80
CA GLY A 192 4.02 -8.13 -16.75
C GLY A 192 2.96 -9.18 -17.07
N ARG A 193 3.27 -10.46 -16.84
CA ARG A 193 2.36 -11.58 -17.16
C ARG A 193 1.39 -11.87 -16.02
N GLU A 194 1.82 -11.62 -14.80
CA GLU A 194 1.08 -11.89 -13.57
C GLU A 194 1.24 -10.74 -12.57
N LEU A 195 0.48 -10.80 -11.48
CA LEU A 195 0.37 -9.74 -10.48
C LEU A 195 1.72 -9.26 -9.89
N PRO A 196 2.68 -10.12 -9.50
CA PRO A 196 3.99 -9.67 -9.02
C PRO A 196 4.76 -8.82 -10.05
N ASP A 197 4.89 -9.30 -11.28
CA ASP A 197 5.62 -8.58 -12.34
C ASP A 197 4.91 -7.27 -12.68
N ARG A 198 3.58 -7.28 -12.77
CA ARG A 198 2.77 -6.08 -13.03
C ARG A 198 2.99 -5.00 -11.97
N ALA A 199 2.89 -5.38 -10.70
CA ALA A 199 3.08 -4.47 -9.58
C ALA A 199 4.51 -3.88 -9.57
N LEU A 200 5.53 -4.71 -9.77
CA LEU A 200 6.92 -4.28 -9.81
C LEU A 200 7.20 -3.32 -10.97
N ASN A 201 6.77 -3.67 -12.18
CA ASN A 201 6.98 -2.84 -13.37
C ASN A 201 6.27 -1.48 -13.24
N TRP A 202 5.07 -1.46 -12.65
CA TRP A 202 4.37 -0.21 -12.39
C TRP A 202 5.17 0.65 -11.42
N LEU A 203 5.62 0.11 -10.29
CA LEU A 203 6.41 0.83 -9.29
C LEU A 203 7.71 1.40 -9.87
N GLY A 204 8.39 0.64 -10.75
CA GLY A 204 9.55 1.12 -11.49
C GLY A 204 9.18 2.25 -12.47
N GLY A 205 8.13 2.05 -13.27
CA GLY A 205 7.70 3.02 -14.29
C GLY A 205 7.22 4.36 -13.75
N ILE A 206 6.75 4.42 -12.49
CA ILE A 206 6.38 5.67 -11.81
C ILE A 206 7.52 6.26 -10.95
N GLY A 207 8.73 5.70 -11.03
CA GLY A 207 9.92 6.20 -10.36
C GLY A 207 10.02 5.91 -8.87
N ILE A 208 9.12 5.10 -8.29
CA ILE A 208 9.19 4.77 -6.85
C ILE A 208 10.45 3.99 -6.50
N LEU A 209 10.92 3.13 -7.41
CA LEU A 209 12.16 2.37 -7.23
C LEU A 209 13.40 3.24 -7.47
N ASP A 210 13.35 4.14 -8.45
CA ASP A 210 14.47 4.99 -8.88
C ASP A 210 14.76 6.16 -7.92
N GLU A 211 13.71 6.70 -7.30
CA GLU A 211 13.80 7.81 -6.33
C GLU A 211 14.45 7.38 -5.00
N GLN A 212 14.59 6.08 -4.77
CA GLN A 212 15.26 5.58 -3.58
C GLN A 212 16.73 5.36 -3.90
N GLU A 213 17.57 6.39 -3.68
CA GLU A 213 19.04 6.31 -3.87
C GLU A 213 19.68 5.06 -3.22
N TYR A 214 19.03 4.52 -2.19
CA TYR A 214 19.42 3.33 -1.43
C TYR A 214 19.25 1.98 -2.17
N PHE A 215 18.54 1.96 -3.31
CA PHE A 215 18.22 0.77 -4.11
C PHE A 215 18.72 0.86 -5.55
N ARG A 216 19.55 1.86 -5.89
CA ARG A 216 20.17 2.04 -7.22
C ARG A 216 21.07 0.88 -7.67
N THR A 217 21.31 -0.11 -6.82
CA THR A 217 22.16 -1.28 -7.12
C THR A 217 21.40 -2.58 -7.37
N SER A 218 20.08 -2.62 -7.11
CA SER A 218 19.28 -3.84 -7.29
C SER A 218 18.68 -3.87 -8.69
N GLU A 219 19.03 -4.86 -9.50
CA GLU A 219 18.24 -5.21 -10.69
C GLU A 219 16.78 -5.38 -10.25
N GLN A 220 15.80 -4.87 -11.02
CA GLN A 220 14.38 -4.93 -10.63
C GLN A 220 13.94 -6.36 -10.25
N ASP A 221 14.56 -7.37 -10.86
CA ASP A 221 14.35 -8.78 -10.56
C ASP A 221 14.76 -9.22 -9.13
N GLU A 222 15.58 -8.46 -8.41
CA GLU A 222 16.01 -8.77 -7.03
C GLU A 222 14.83 -8.75 -6.03
N TYR A 223 13.76 -8.01 -6.33
CA TYR A 223 12.56 -7.99 -5.49
C TYR A 223 11.64 -9.20 -5.71
N LEU A 224 11.79 -9.89 -6.84
CA LEU A 224 11.00 -11.08 -7.15
C LEU A 224 11.66 -12.30 -6.53
N ARG A 225 10.88 -13.04 -5.75
CA ARG A 225 11.34 -14.26 -5.07
C ARG A 225 10.67 -15.48 -5.65
N SER A 226 11.41 -16.58 -5.69
CA SER A 226 10.86 -17.90 -6.02
C SER A 226 9.99 -18.47 -4.89
N GLU A 227 10.15 -17.98 -3.65
CA GLU A 227 9.41 -18.46 -2.48
C GLU A 227 9.03 -17.30 -1.55
N PRO A 228 7.90 -17.41 -0.82
CA PRO A 228 7.55 -16.45 0.20
C PRO A 228 8.47 -16.63 1.43
N PRO A 229 8.62 -15.61 2.28
CA PRO A 229 9.29 -15.78 3.56
C PRO A 229 8.66 -16.89 4.41
N TYR A 230 9.46 -17.51 5.26
CA TYR A 230 9.05 -18.65 6.08
C TYR A 230 7.75 -18.38 6.88
N TYR A 231 7.63 -17.22 7.51
CA TYR A 231 6.42 -16.87 8.28
C TYR A 231 5.15 -16.75 7.41
N VAL A 232 5.28 -16.28 6.17
CA VAL A 232 4.15 -16.19 5.22
C VAL A 232 3.73 -17.59 4.82
N ARG A 233 4.70 -18.49 4.60
CA ARG A 233 4.43 -19.91 4.31
C ARG A 233 3.68 -20.59 5.45
N GLN A 234 4.16 -20.43 6.70
CA GLN A 234 3.49 -20.98 7.88
C GLN A 234 2.04 -20.47 8.02
N MET A 235 1.84 -19.17 7.78
CA MET A 235 0.52 -18.54 7.79
C MET A 235 -0.43 -19.17 6.74
N LEU A 236 0.05 -19.40 5.52
CA LEU A 236 -0.74 -20.00 4.44
C LEU A 236 -1.03 -21.49 4.66
N GLU A 237 -0.12 -22.24 5.30
CA GLU A 237 -0.28 -23.66 5.60
C GLU A 237 -1.19 -23.93 6.82
N GLY A 238 -1.69 -22.88 7.49
CA GLY A 238 -2.46 -23.01 8.73
C GLY A 238 -1.67 -23.57 9.91
N ARG A 239 -0.33 -23.60 9.80
CA ARG A 239 0.61 -24.11 10.81
C ARG A 239 1.10 -23.00 11.73
N LEU A 240 0.16 -22.18 12.23
CA LEU A 240 0.46 -21.24 13.30
C LEU A 240 0.56 -22.04 14.60
N GLU A 241 1.69 -22.73 14.80
CA GLU A 241 2.06 -23.23 16.12
C GLU A 241 2.26 -22.00 17.00
N THR A 242 1.41 -21.85 18.02
CA THR A 242 1.42 -20.72 18.96
C THR A 242 2.76 -20.56 19.68
N ASP A 243 3.60 -21.61 19.67
CA ASP A 243 4.78 -21.74 20.51
C ASP A 243 6.10 -21.78 19.70
N PHE A 244 6.04 -21.77 18.36
CA PHE A 244 7.21 -21.81 17.47
C PHE A 244 7.14 -20.79 16.33
N ILE A 245 6.74 -19.56 16.65
CA ILE A 245 7.09 -18.43 15.79
C ILE A 245 8.58 -18.22 15.98
N ASP A 246 9.40 -18.64 15.01
CA ASP A 246 10.76 -18.17 14.90
C ASP A 246 10.69 -16.64 14.73
N VAL A 247 10.99 -15.95 15.84
CA VAL A 247 10.71 -14.54 16.07
C VAL A 247 11.67 -13.73 15.21
N HIS A 248 11.25 -13.42 13.98
CA HIS A 248 11.97 -12.43 13.18
C HIS A 248 11.21 -11.12 13.02
N ASP A 249 9.89 -11.05 13.30
CA ASP A 249 9.18 -9.76 13.28
C ASP A 249 7.86 -9.70 14.10
N GLU A 250 7.96 -9.54 15.42
CA GLU A 250 6.84 -9.22 16.36
C GLU A 250 6.13 -7.87 16.09
N ARG A 251 6.47 -7.18 15.02
CA ARG A 251 6.38 -5.73 14.94
C ARG A 251 5.48 -5.23 13.80
N LEU A 252 4.77 -6.16 13.14
CA LEU A 252 3.79 -5.95 12.08
C LEU A 252 2.37 -6.04 12.64
N LYS A 253 1.45 -5.14 12.27
CA LYS A 253 0.04 -5.28 12.65
C LYS A 253 -0.72 -6.24 11.73
N ARG A 254 -0.41 -6.20 10.43
CA ARG A 254 -1.15 -6.95 9.40
C ARG A 254 -0.25 -7.47 8.30
N VAL A 255 -0.43 -8.72 7.92
CA VAL A 255 0.10 -9.30 6.67
C VAL A 255 -1.07 -9.66 5.77
N THR A 256 -1.01 -9.26 4.49
CA THR A 256 -2.02 -9.61 3.49
C THR A 256 -1.36 -10.21 2.26
N VAL A 257 -1.81 -11.41 1.88
CA VAL A 257 -1.39 -12.09 0.66
C VAL A 257 -2.44 -11.88 -0.42
N PHE A 258 -2.01 -11.42 -1.57
CA PHE A 258 -2.76 -11.17 -2.79
C PHE A 258 -2.35 -12.25 -3.81
N LYS A 259 -3.13 -13.32 -3.91
CA LYS A 259 -2.86 -14.42 -4.84
C LYS A 259 -3.78 -14.34 -6.05
N GLU A 260 -3.22 -14.02 -7.21
CA GLU A 260 -3.95 -14.04 -8.48
C GLU A 260 -4.34 -15.48 -8.85
N ILE A 261 -5.62 -15.68 -9.17
CA ILE A 261 -6.18 -16.98 -9.56
C ILE A 261 -6.39 -16.94 -11.08
N ILE A 262 -5.91 -17.96 -11.80
CA ILE A 262 -6.27 -18.14 -13.21
C ILE A 262 -7.77 -18.48 -13.24
N SER A 263 -8.58 -17.63 -13.86
CA SER A 263 -9.93 -18.04 -14.24
C SER A 263 -9.83 -19.02 -15.40
N GLU A 264 -10.27 -20.25 -15.17
CA GLU A 264 -10.55 -21.24 -16.22
C GLU A 264 -11.53 -20.69 -17.28
#